data_AF-A0A6J6DNI0-F1
#
_entry.id   AF-A0A6J6DNI0-F1
#
_cell.length_a   1.000
_cell.length_b   1.000
_cell.length_c   1.000
_cell.angle_alpha   90.00
_cell.angle_beta   90.00
_cell.angle_gamma   90.00
#
_symmetry.space_group_name_H-M   'P 1'
#
loop_
_entity.id
_entity.type
_entity.pdbx_description
1 polymer ?
#
loop_
_entity_poly.entity_id
_entity_poly.type
_entity_poly.pdbx_seq_one_letter_code
_entity_poly.pdbx_strand_id
1 'polypeptide(L)'
;MVHIKKVTDKLSDLRTARKLHEDAETKVQNQSQQLSEIRTAVIALVKNIGIVKTVEELPSKESIQSLVDRLTQDFEEQEGWRQDILDLDRLLEDKSGDSVLFQQLLALTSEERDERRRTVLQEKSVLAQEVEEIESQIRADQATADSLATSHRINDLNLSIGETKEQIREAQLMFARLNLLASKMESLAIARAEATKPELHKRVQEMVVAVAADWNSIDLTGEHPVVTYKNAVEVEDTFLSEGGRTLLYTAMRIAIMQQEAQDPKAAALPLLCDDPLLHLDDERTVQAFRMMRDQAEGHQIIYFTCKTEIRDLAEEMQIPVIDI
;
A
#
# COMPACT_ATOMS: atom_id res chain seq x y z
N MET A 1 20.45 -5.60 -16.01
CA MET A 1 19.58 -5.89 -17.18
C MET A 1 19.05 -7.33 -17.23
N VAL A 2 19.87 -8.37 -16.94
CA VAL A 2 19.45 -9.79 -17.02
C VAL A 2 18.39 -10.19 -15.97
N HIS A 3 18.38 -9.57 -14.79
CA HIS A 3 17.38 -9.86 -13.74
C HIS A 3 15.99 -9.25 -14.00
N ILE A 4 15.93 -8.10 -14.67
CA ILE A 4 14.65 -7.45 -15.01
C ILE A 4 13.90 -8.26 -16.08
N LYS A 5 14.64 -8.79 -17.07
CA LYS A 5 14.09 -9.64 -18.14
C LYS A 5 13.49 -10.95 -17.59
N LYS A 6 14.17 -11.60 -16.64
CA LYS A 6 13.65 -12.82 -15.97
C LYS A 6 12.37 -12.59 -15.14
N VAL A 7 12.20 -11.39 -14.59
CA VAL A 7 11.01 -11.02 -13.80
C VAL A 7 9.84 -10.67 -14.72
N THR A 8 10.09 -9.98 -15.83
CA THR A 8 9.06 -9.70 -16.84
C THR A 8 8.56 -10.97 -17.53
N ASP A 9 9.46 -11.92 -17.84
CA ASP A 9 9.10 -13.19 -18.47
C ASP A 9 8.23 -14.06 -17.54
N LYS A 10 8.57 -14.11 -16.24
CA LYS A 10 7.73 -14.82 -15.24
C LYS A 10 6.38 -14.16 -15.00
N LEU A 11 6.28 -12.83 -15.10
CA LEU A 11 5.01 -12.11 -14.98
C LEU A 11 4.11 -12.31 -16.20
N SER A 12 4.69 -12.43 -17.41
CA SER A 12 3.92 -12.83 -18.59
C SER A 12 3.44 -14.28 -18.49
N ASP A 13 4.27 -15.19 -17.97
CA ASP A 13 3.89 -16.59 -17.81
C ASP A 13 2.74 -16.76 -16.79
N LEU A 14 2.79 -16.03 -15.67
CA LEU A 14 1.72 -16.04 -14.65
C LEU A 14 0.41 -15.41 -15.14
N ARG A 15 0.48 -14.35 -15.95
CA ARG A 15 -0.73 -13.76 -16.57
C ARG A 15 -1.35 -14.70 -17.60
N THR A 16 -0.52 -15.42 -18.34
CA THR A 16 -0.97 -16.41 -19.31
C THR A 16 -1.60 -17.60 -18.60
N ALA A 17 -0.99 -18.09 -17.51
CA ALA A 17 -1.53 -19.17 -16.69
C ALA A 17 -2.87 -18.80 -16.01
N ARG A 18 -3.00 -17.57 -15.50
CA ARG A 18 -4.26 -17.09 -14.93
C ARG A 18 -5.38 -17.00 -15.98
N LYS A 19 -5.06 -16.52 -17.18
CA LYS A 19 -6.04 -16.44 -18.27
C LYS A 19 -6.48 -17.83 -18.73
N LEU A 20 -5.55 -18.79 -18.82
CA LEU A 20 -5.86 -20.19 -19.11
C LEU A 20 -6.74 -20.83 -18.03
N HIS A 21 -6.58 -20.46 -16.76
CA HIS A 21 -7.44 -20.92 -15.66
C HIS A 21 -8.86 -20.34 -15.76
N GLU A 22 -9.01 -19.04 -16.02
CA GLU A 22 -10.32 -18.39 -16.19
C GLU A 22 -11.07 -18.96 -17.41
N ASP A 23 -10.36 -19.25 -18.51
CA ASP A 23 -10.92 -19.90 -19.70
C ASP A 23 -11.28 -21.38 -19.46
N ALA A 24 -10.50 -22.10 -18.64
CA ALA A 24 -10.81 -23.49 -18.27
C ALA A 24 -12.04 -23.57 -17.34
N GLU A 25 -12.16 -22.66 -16.38
CA GLU A 25 -13.27 -22.61 -15.43
C GLU A 25 -14.60 -22.33 -16.13
N THR A 26 -14.63 -21.38 -17.07
CA THR A 26 -15.81 -21.10 -17.89
C THR A 26 -16.19 -22.27 -18.81
N LYS A 27 -15.21 -23.00 -19.35
CA LYS A 27 -15.46 -24.19 -20.18
C LYS A 27 -16.05 -25.34 -19.36
N VAL A 28 -15.51 -25.60 -18.17
CA VAL A 28 -16.03 -26.58 -17.21
C VAL A 28 -17.47 -26.26 -16.83
N GLN A 29 -17.77 -24.99 -16.58
CA GLN A 29 -19.10 -24.54 -16.17
C GLN A 29 -20.12 -24.77 -17.29
N ASN A 30 -19.80 -24.43 -18.54
CA ASN A 30 -20.64 -24.72 -19.70
C ASN A 30 -20.86 -26.22 -19.92
N GLN A 31 -19.82 -27.04 -19.80
CA GLN A 31 -19.92 -28.49 -19.98
C GLN A 31 -20.76 -29.15 -18.88
N SER A 32 -20.64 -28.69 -17.63
CA SER A 32 -21.46 -29.15 -16.51
C SER A 32 -22.95 -28.84 -16.70
N GLN A 33 -23.26 -27.70 -17.31
CA GLN A 33 -24.63 -27.31 -17.61
C GLN A 33 -25.23 -28.16 -18.74
N GLN A 34 -24.48 -28.41 -19.82
CA GLN A 34 -24.89 -29.30 -20.91
C GLN A 34 -25.12 -30.75 -20.43
N LEU A 35 -24.27 -31.26 -19.53
CA LEU A 35 -24.46 -32.58 -18.92
C LEU A 35 -25.74 -32.66 -18.08
N SER A 36 -26.11 -31.58 -17.38
CA SER A 36 -27.36 -31.52 -16.62
C SER A 36 -28.60 -31.56 -17.53
N GLU A 37 -28.54 -30.89 -18.68
CA GLU A 37 -29.61 -30.84 -19.67
C GLU A 37 -29.77 -32.20 -20.36
N ILE A 38 -28.66 -32.84 -20.77
CA ILE A 38 -28.67 -34.19 -21.35
C ILE A 38 -29.17 -35.21 -20.33
N ARG A 39 -28.74 -35.15 -19.07
CA ARG A 39 -29.21 -36.05 -18.01
C ARG A 39 -30.71 -35.90 -17.77
N THR A 40 -31.22 -34.67 -17.80
CA THR A 40 -32.65 -34.39 -17.65
C THR A 40 -33.44 -34.93 -18.84
N ALA A 41 -32.91 -34.78 -20.06
CA ALA A 41 -33.51 -35.32 -21.28
C ALA A 41 -33.51 -36.87 -21.30
N VAL A 42 -32.43 -37.52 -20.87
CA VAL A 42 -32.32 -38.98 -20.78
C VAL A 42 -33.26 -39.54 -19.70
N ILE A 43 -33.38 -38.88 -18.54
CA ILE A 43 -34.33 -39.29 -17.49
C ILE A 43 -35.79 -39.15 -17.98
N ALA A 44 -36.10 -38.11 -18.75
CA ALA A 44 -37.41 -37.95 -19.38
C ALA A 44 -37.68 -39.03 -20.44
N LEU A 45 -36.69 -39.39 -21.26
CA LEU A 45 -36.80 -40.42 -22.29
C LEU A 45 -36.98 -41.83 -21.69
N VAL A 46 -36.23 -42.15 -20.63
CA VAL A 46 -36.29 -43.45 -19.93
C VAL A 46 -37.61 -43.63 -19.18
N LYS A 47 -38.23 -42.55 -18.68
CA LYS A 47 -39.57 -42.61 -18.08
C LYS A 47 -40.69 -42.86 -19.10
N ASN A 48 -40.49 -42.47 -20.37
CA ASN A 48 -41.51 -42.57 -21.42
C ASN A 48 -41.45 -43.89 -22.24
N ILE A 49 -40.34 -44.64 -22.24
CA ILE A 49 -40.18 -45.87 -23.06
C ILE A 49 -40.37 -47.13 -22.19
N GLY A 50 -41.51 -47.27 -21.52
CA GLY A 50 -41.80 -48.42 -20.66
C GLY A 50 -41.88 -49.76 -21.40
N ILE A 51 -40.75 -50.43 -21.65
CA ILE A 51 -40.67 -51.79 -22.21
C ILE A 51 -39.37 -52.43 -21.63
N VAL A 52 -39.28 -53.62 -21.02
CA VAL A 52 -39.95 -54.92 -21.21
C VAL A 52 -39.94 -55.69 -19.87
N LYS A 53 -41.09 -56.27 -19.48
CA LYS A 53 -41.14 -57.42 -18.57
C LYS A 53 -40.78 -58.68 -19.36
N THR A 54 -39.71 -59.37 -18.99
CA THR A 54 -39.40 -60.69 -19.56
C THR A 54 -40.31 -61.75 -18.97
N VAL A 55 -40.91 -62.50 -19.89
CA VAL A 55 -41.72 -63.70 -19.73
C VAL A 55 -40.82 -64.84 -19.27
N GLU A 56 -41.03 -65.33 -18.06
CA GLU A 56 -40.64 -66.69 -17.69
C GLU A 56 -41.66 -67.20 -16.67
N GLU A 57 -42.57 -68.03 -17.18
CA GLU A 57 -43.26 -69.15 -16.51
C GLU A 57 -44.60 -69.33 -17.22
N LEU A 58 -44.64 -70.32 -18.11
CA LEU A 58 -45.88 -71.00 -18.48
C LEU A 58 -46.22 -71.96 -17.34
N PRO A 59 -47.32 -71.77 -16.58
CA PRO A 59 -47.85 -72.84 -15.77
C PRO A 59 -48.90 -73.59 -16.59
N SER A 60 -48.69 -74.89 -16.69
CA SER A 60 -49.71 -75.87 -17.05
C SER A 60 -51.01 -75.67 -16.26
N LYS A 61 -52.14 -75.75 -16.98
CA LYS A 61 -53.54 -75.83 -16.50
C LYS A 61 -54.26 -74.52 -16.15
N GLU A 62 -54.40 -73.63 -17.12
CA GLU A 62 -55.46 -72.62 -17.10
C GLU A 62 -56.59 -73.00 -18.07
N SER A 63 -57.84 -72.88 -17.60
CA SER A 63 -59.04 -73.20 -18.37
C SER A 63 -59.18 -72.22 -19.54
N ILE A 64 -59.57 -72.70 -20.73
CA ILE A 64 -59.67 -71.91 -21.98
C ILE A 64 -60.34 -70.54 -21.78
N GLN A 65 -61.27 -70.42 -20.83
CA GLN A 65 -61.93 -69.18 -20.45
C GLN A 65 -60.96 -68.06 -20.01
N SER A 66 -59.94 -68.34 -19.19
CA SER A 66 -59.00 -67.30 -18.74
C SER A 66 -57.96 -66.90 -19.79
N LEU A 67 -57.77 -67.71 -20.84
CA LEU A 67 -57.02 -67.33 -22.03
C LEU A 67 -57.84 -66.40 -22.93
N VAL A 68 -59.14 -66.67 -23.06
CA VAL A 68 -60.07 -65.82 -23.82
C VAL A 68 -60.25 -64.47 -23.13
N ASP A 69 -60.41 -64.44 -21.81
CA ASP A 69 -60.56 -63.19 -21.04
C ASP A 69 -59.28 -62.33 -21.14
N ARG A 70 -58.11 -62.96 -21.12
CA ARG A 70 -56.81 -62.28 -21.29
C ARG A 70 -56.60 -61.77 -22.71
N LEU A 71 -56.92 -62.55 -23.73
CA LEU A 71 -56.85 -62.10 -25.13
C LEU A 71 -57.83 -60.96 -25.41
N THR A 72 -59.00 -60.95 -24.76
CA THR A 72 -59.98 -59.87 -24.87
C THR A 72 -59.47 -58.60 -24.19
N GLN A 73 -58.85 -58.74 -23.02
CA GLN A 73 -58.20 -57.64 -22.31
C GLN A 73 -56.99 -57.08 -23.10
N ASP A 74 -56.16 -57.94 -23.68
CA ASP A 74 -55.04 -57.54 -24.54
C ASP A 74 -55.54 -56.79 -25.80
N PHE A 75 -56.71 -57.16 -26.34
CA PHE A 75 -57.32 -56.49 -27.49
C PHE A 75 -57.87 -55.09 -27.14
N GLU A 76 -58.48 -54.94 -25.95
CA GLU A 76 -58.93 -53.65 -25.43
C GLU A 76 -57.75 -52.73 -25.09
N GLU A 77 -56.65 -53.28 -24.57
CA GLU A 77 -55.41 -52.53 -24.36
C GLU A 77 -54.80 -52.04 -25.69
N GLN A 78 -54.84 -52.83 -26.78
CA GLN A 78 -54.36 -52.39 -28.09
C GLN A 78 -55.12 -51.18 -28.68
N GLU A 79 -56.41 -51.03 -28.37
CA GLU A 79 -57.21 -49.90 -28.84
C GLU A 79 -56.82 -48.60 -28.10
N GLY A 80 -56.39 -48.70 -26.84
CA GLY A 80 -55.78 -47.60 -26.09
C GLY A 80 -54.45 -47.13 -26.70
N TRP A 81 -53.59 -48.07 -27.11
CA TRP A 81 -52.31 -47.74 -27.74
C TRP A 81 -52.49 -47.03 -29.09
N ARG A 82 -53.57 -47.37 -29.83
CA ARG A 82 -53.92 -46.67 -31.07
C ARG A 82 -54.31 -45.22 -30.83
N GLN A 83 -55.08 -44.94 -29.78
CA GLN A 83 -55.40 -43.55 -29.41
C GLN A 83 -54.17 -42.79 -28.93
N ASP A 84 -53.33 -43.41 -28.11
CA ASP A 84 -52.10 -42.78 -27.62
C ASP A 84 -51.13 -42.45 -28.76
N ILE A 85 -51.05 -43.31 -29.79
CA ILE A 85 -50.25 -43.05 -31.01
C ILE A 85 -50.84 -41.89 -31.83
N LEU A 86 -52.16 -41.83 -31.98
CA LEU A 86 -52.84 -40.74 -32.72
C LEU A 86 -52.73 -39.39 -32.01
N ASP A 87 -52.74 -39.39 -30.67
CA ASP A 87 -52.55 -38.19 -29.87
C ASP A 87 -51.07 -37.74 -29.86
N LEU A 88 -50.13 -38.69 -29.94
CA LEU A 88 -48.71 -38.39 -30.14
C LEU A 88 -48.45 -37.77 -31.52
N ASP A 89 -49.11 -38.26 -32.56
CA ASP A 89 -49.03 -37.73 -33.94
C ASP A 89 -49.50 -36.26 -34.00
N ARG A 90 -50.59 -35.93 -33.28
CA ARG A 90 -51.08 -34.55 -33.12
C ARG A 90 -50.15 -33.65 -32.32
N LEU A 91 -49.45 -34.18 -31.32
CA LEU A 91 -48.50 -33.42 -30.49
C LEU A 91 -47.19 -33.11 -31.23
N LEU A 92 -46.80 -33.94 -32.21
CA LEU A 92 -45.63 -33.75 -33.05
C LEU A 92 -45.84 -32.72 -34.17
N GLU A 93 -47.09 -32.46 -34.59
CA GLU A 93 -47.41 -31.42 -35.58
C GLU A 93 -47.11 -29.99 -35.09
N ASP A 94 -47.16 -29.75 -33.78
CA ASP A 94 -47.21 -28.38 -33.23
C ASP A 94 -45.85 -27.83 -32.75
N LYS A 95 -44.80 -28.66 -32.68
CA LYS A 95 -43.50 -28.23 -32.13
C LYS A 95 -42.30 -28.77 -32.90
N SER A 96 -41.66 -27.85 -33.63
CA SER A 96 -40.30 -27.88 -34.18
C SER A 96 -40.11 -28.53 -35.56
N GLY A 97 -39.08 -28.09 -36.29
CA GLY A 97 -38.74 -28.47 -37.66
C GLY A 97 -38.37 -29.94 -37.89
N ASP A 98 -38.70 -30.83 -36.95
CA ASP A 98 -38.58 -32.28 -37.07
C ASP A 98 -39.57 -32.87 -38.09
N SER A 99 -40.65 -32.15 -38.46
CA SER A 99 -41.62 -32.60 -39.47
C SER A 99 -40.96 -32.92 -40.83
N VAL A 100 -39.93 -32.17 -41.24
CA VAL A 100 -39.20 -32.43 -42.50
C VAL A 100 -38.33 -33.68 -42.40
N LEU A 101 -37.65 -33.87 -41.28
CA LEU A 101 -36.82 -35.07 -41.02
C LEU A 101 -37.68 -36.32 -40.84
N PHE A 102 -38.83 -36.20 -40.19
CA PHE A 102 -39.78 -37.28 -39.97
C PHE A 102 -40.46 -37.70 -41.27
N GLN A 103 -40.85 -36.74 -42.12
CA GLN A 103 -41.34 -37.02 -43.47
C GLN A 103 -40.28 -37.68 -44.37
N GLN A 104 -39.02 -37.25 -44.27
CA GLN A 104 -37.91 -37.90 -44.97
C GLN A 104 -37.67 -39.34 -44.47
N LEU A 105 -37.82 -39.60 -43.17
CA LEU A 105 -37.71 -40.93 -42.58
C LEU A 105 -38.86 -41.87 -42.97
N LEU A 106 -40.08 -41.35 -43.10
CA LEU A 106 -41.26 -42.09 -43.55
C LEU A 106 -41.22 -42.44 -45.05
N ALA A 107 -40.50 -41.65 -45.86
CA ALA A 107 -40.30 -41.89 -47.28
C ALA A 107 -39.26 -42.99 -47.59
N LEU A 108 -38.48 -43.42 -46.59
CA LEU A 108 -37.45 -44.46 -46.73
C LEU A 108 -38.04 -45.87 -46.57
N THR A 109 -37.51 -46.81 -47.36
CA THR A 109 -37.83 -48.24 -47.25
C THR A 109 -37.37 -48.81 -45.90
N SER A 110 -37.87 -49.98 -45.50
CA SER A 110 -37.49 -50.61 -44.23
C SER A 110 -35.99 -50.89 -44.13
N GLU A 111 -35.35 -51.26 -45.25
CA GLU A 111 -33.90 -51.48 -45.32
C GLU A 111 -33.09 -50.19 -45.15
N GLU A 112 -33.52 -49.08 -45.78
CA GLU A 112 -32.83 -47.79 -45.66
C GLU A 112 -32.95 -47.19 -44.24
N ARG A 113 -34.08 -47.42 -43.56
CA ARG A 113 -34.27 -47.04 -42.15
C ARG A 113 -33.39 -47.84 -41.20
N ASP A 114 -33.22 -49.13 -41.44
CA ASP A 114 -32.36 -49.99 -40.63
C ASP A 114 -30.88 -49.66 -40.83
N GLU A 115 -30.46 -49.34 -42.06
CA GLU A 115 -29.10 -48.88 -42.33
C GLU A 115 -28.81 -47.54 -41.65
N ARG A 116 -29.73 -46.56 -41.78
CA ARG A 116 -29.60 -45.27 -41.09
C ARG A 116 -29.56 -45.42 -39.58
N ARG A 117 -30.35 -46.34 -39.01
CA ARG A 117 -30.32 -46.68 -37.58
C ARG A 117 -28.94 -47.22 -37.17
N ARG A 118 -28.35 -48.12 -37.95
CA ARG A 118 -26.98 -48.62 -37.69
C ARG A 118 -25.95 -47.50 -37.75
N THR A 119 -26.01 -46.64 -38.76
CA THR A 119 -25.09 -45.50 -38.89
C THR A 119 -25.18 -44.57 -37.68
N VAL A 120 -26.40 -44.20 -37.28
CA VAL A 120 -26.62 -43.29 -36.14
C VAL A 120 -26.21 -43.94 -34.81
N LEU A 121 -26.41 -45.24 -34.64
CA LEU A 121 -25.93 -45.96 -33.45
C LEU A 121 -24.40 -46.00 -33.39
N GLN A 122 -23.74 -46.14 -34.54
CA GLN A 122 -22.28 -46.12 -34.61
C GLN A 122 -21.73 -44.71 -34.36
N GLU A 123 -22.33 -43.68 -34.96
CA GLU A 123 -22.01 -42.28 -34.68
C GLU A 123 -22.20 -41.95 -33.19
N LYS A 124 -23.32 -42.37 -32.59
CA LYS A 124 -23.59 -42.20 -31.15
C LYS A 124 -22.54 -42.90 -30.28
N SER A 125 -22.09 -44.09 -30.66
CA SER A 125 -21.05 -44.82 -29.94
C SER A 125 -19.72 -44.09 -29.97
N VAL A 126 -19.35 -43.52 -31.12
CA VAL A 126 -18.11 -42.74 -31.28
C VAL A 126 -18.18 -41.46 -30.46
N LEU A 127 -19.30 -40.72 -30.56
CA LEU A 127 -19.49 -39.51 -29.74
C LEU A 127 -19.49 -39.83 -28.24
N ALA A 128 -20.08 -40.95 -27.81
CA ALA A 128 -20.07 -41.34 -26.40
C ALA A 128 -18.64 -41.58 -25.89
N GLN A 129 -17.78 -42.18 -26.71
CA GLN A 129 -16.38 -42.40 -26.39
C GLN A 129 -15.58 -41.08 -26.33
N GLU A 130 -15.84 -40.16 -27.27
CA GLU A 130 -15.23 -38.82 -27.26
C GLU A 130 -15.66 -38.00 -26.04
N VAL A 131 -16.93 -38.09 -25.63
CA VAL A 131 -17.43 -37.43 -24.41
C VAL A 131 -16.73 -37.98 -23.17
N GLU A 132 -16.57 -39.30 -23.06
CA GLU A 132 -15.88 -39.93 -21.93
C GLU A 132 -14.40 -39.50 -21.85
N GLU A 133 -13.74 -39.37 -23.00
CA GLU A 133 -12.36 -38.90 -23.09
C GLU A 133 -12.22 -37.42 -22.68
N ILE A 134 -13.11 -36.55 -23.15
CA ILE A 134 -13.16 -35.13 -22.76
C ILE A 134 -13.44 -34.99 -21.26
N GLU A 135 -14.38 -35.75 -20.72
CA GLU A 135 -14.66 -35.76 -19.28
C GLU A 135 -13.45 -36.22 -18.45
N SER A 136 -12.67 -37.17 -18.96
CA SER A 136 -11.45 -37.62 -18.30
C SER A 136 -10.38 -36.51 -18.24
N GLN A 137 -10.23 -35.74 -19.34
CA GLN A 137 -9.31 -34.61 -19.40
C GLN A 137 -9.75 -33.46 -18.49
N ILE A 138 -11.05 -33.17 -18.42
CA ILE A 138 -11.57 -32.17 -17.49
C ILE A 138 -11.25 -32.54 -16.04
N ARG A 139 -11.44 -33.81 -15.66
CA ARG A 139 -11.09 -34.28 -14.31
C ARG A 139 -9.60 -34.15 -14.01
N ALA A 140 -8.74 -34.43 -14.99
CA ALA A 140 -7.29 -34.28 -14.85
C ALA A 140 -6.87 -32.80 -14.72
N ASP A 141 -7.46 -31.93 -15.54
CA ASP A 141 -7.22 -30.49 -15.51
C ASP A 141 -7.71 -29.86 -14.20
N GLN A 142 -8.86 -30.30 -13.68
CA GLN A 142 -9.35 -29.87 -12.35
C GLN A 142 -8.40 -30.32 -11.23
N ALA A 143 -7.94 -31.57 -11.24
CA ALA A 143 -7.01 -32.06 -10.23
C ALA A 143 -5.66 -31.32 -10.26
N THR A 144 -5.16 -30.96 -11.46
CA THR A 144 -3.94 -30.15 -11.58
C THR A 144 -4.16 -28.72 -11.09
N ALA A 145 -5.29 -28.09 -11.42
CA ALA A 145 -5.67 -26.77 -10.90
C ALA A 145 -5.77 -26.77 -9.37
N ASP A 146 -6.43 -27.77 -8.78
CA ASP A 146 -6.53 -27.92 -7.32
C ASP A 146 -5.15 -28.12 -6.69
N SER A 147 -4.27 -28.93 -7.30
CA SER A 147 -2.90 -29.11 -6.79
C SER A 147 -2.06 -27.82 -6.84
N LEU A 148 -2.30 -26.98 -7.86
CA LEU A 148 -1.63 -25.70 -8.05
C LEU A 148 -2.17 -24.66 -7.06
N ALA A 149 -3.49 -24.59 -6.88
CA ALA A 149 -4.15 -23.72 -5.91
C ALA A 149 -3.79 -24.09 -4.46
N THR A 150 -3.66 -25.39 -4.18
CA THR A 150 -3.22 -25.91 -2.87
C THR A 150 -1.69 -25.96 -2.75
N SER A 151 -0.95 -25.57 -3.81
CA SER A 151 0.49 -25.57 -3.76
C SER A 151 0.95 -24.61 -2.66
N HIS A 152 1.63 -25.15 -1.65
CA HIS A 152 2.19 -24.41 -0.50
C HIS A 152 2.86 -23.10 -0.92
N ARG A 153 3.49 -23.08 -2.09
CA ARG A 153 4.17 -21.94 -2.67
C ARG A 153 3.28 -20.71 -2.93
N ILE A 154 2.01 -20.89 -3.34
CA ILE A 154 1.08 -19.77 -3.53
C ILE A 154 0.68 -19.19 -2.17
N ASN A 155 0.44 -20.05 -1.19
CA ASN A 155 0.06 -19.63 0.15
C ASN A 155 1.22 -18.88 0.84
N ASP A 156 2.45 -19.39 0.71
CA ASP A 156 3.67 -18.74 1.23
C ASP A 156 3.90 -17.36 0.60
N LEU A 157 3.68 -17.23 -0.71
CA LEU A 157 3.78 -15.95 -1.41
C LEU A 157 2.71 -14.96 -0.94
N ASN A 158 1.48 -15.41 -0.73
CA ASN A 158 0.40 -14.56 -0.22
C ASN A 158 0.69 -14.10 1.22
N LEU A 159 1.23 -14.98 2.07
CA LEU A 159 1.66 -14.61 3.41
C LEU A 159 2.76 -13.53 3.36
N SER A 160 3.79 -13.75 2.53
CA SER A 160 4.89 -12.78 2.35
C SER A 160 4.41 -11.43 1.79
N ILE A 161 3.43 -11.42 0.88
CA ILE A 161 2.77 -10.19 0.42
C ILE A 161 2.06 -9.49 1.57
N GLY A 162 1.35 -10.24 2.42
CA GLY A 162 0.68 -9.71 3.61
C GLY A 162 1.67 -9.07 4.59
N GLU A 163 2.74 -9.77 4.92
CA GLU A 163 3.81 -9.28 5.79
C GLU A 163 4.46 -8.01 5.22
N THR A 164 4.80 -8.02 3.93
CA THR A 164 5.41 -6.86 3.26
C THR A 164 4.46 -5.66 3.24
N LYS A 165 3.15 -5.88 3.03
CA LYS A 165 2.15 -4.81 3.08
C LYS A 165 2.04 -4.20 4.47
N GLU A 166 2.08 -5.00 5.52
CA GLU A 166 2.03 -4.47 6.89
C GLU A 166 3.30 -3.70 7.22
N GLN A 167 4.48 -4.20 6.83
CA GLN A 167 5.75 -3.47 6.97
C GLN A 167 5.73 -2.11 6.26
N ILE A 168 5.16 -2.04 5.05
CA ILE A 168 4.99 -0.78 4.33
C ILE A 168 4.06 0.16 5.11
N ARG A 169 2.95 -0.35 5.64
CA ARG A 169 1.98 0.44 6.42
C ARG A 169 2.61 0.99 7.71
N GLU A 170 3.36 0.17 8.43
CA GLU A 170 4.10 0.58 9.63
C GLU A 170 5.15 1.64 9.31
N ALA A 171 5.93 1.45 8.24
CA ALA A 171 6.91 2.43 7.79
C ALA A 171 6.27 3.77 7.40
N GLN A 172 5.14 3.75 6.69
CA GLN A 172 4.38 4.96 6.35
C GLN A 172 3.87 5.69 7.59
N LEU A 173 3.37 4.96 8.58
CA LEU A 173 2.92 5.54 9.84
C LEU A 173 4.09 6.16 10.63
N MET A 174 5.24 5.47 10.67
CA MET A 174 6.45 5.98 11.30
C MET A 174 6.94 7.25 10.61
N PHE A 175 6.99 7.26 9.28
CA PHE A 175 7.35 8.43 8.49
C PHE A 175 6.42 9.62 8.77
N ALA A 176 5.11 9.41 8.79
CA ALA A 176 4.14 10.46 9.12
C ALA A 176 4.34 11.03 10.53
N ARG A 177 4.61 10.17 11.53
CA ARG A 177 4.92 10.58 12.90
C ARG A 177 6.20 11.40 12.98
N LEU A 178 7.26 10.94 12.32
CA LEU A 178 8.55 11.63 12.31
C LEU A 178 8.44 13.01 11.65
N ASN A 179 7.72 13.13 10.54
CA ASN A 179 7.50 14.42 9.88
C ASN A 179 6.69 15.38 10.75
N LEU A 180 5.64 14.90 11.43
CA LEU A 180 4.87 15.73 12.35
C LEU A 180 5.73 16.22 13.52
N LEU A 181 6.56 15.35 14.08
CA LEU A 181 7.51 15.72 15.13
C LEU A 181 8.53 16.74 14.62
N ALA A 182 9.11 16.52 13.45
CA ALA A 182 10.07 17.44 12.84
C ALA A 182 9.44 18.83 12.62
N SER A 183 8.24 18.90 12.02
CA SER A 183 7.53 20.17 11.81
C SER A 183 7.18 20.86 13.13
N LYS A 184 6.81 20.07 14.16
CA LYS A 184 6.50 20.64 15.47
C LYS A 184 7.76 21.17 16.15
N MET A 185 8.87 20.44 16.11
CA MET A 185 10.16 20.88 16.64
C MET A 185 10.65 22.15 15.94
N GLU A 186 10.52 22.22 14.62
CA GLU A 186 10.84 23.43 13.85
C GLU A 186 9.98 24.62 14.29
N SER A 187 8.66 24.43 14.37
CA SER A 187 7.76 25.51 14.83
C SER A 187 8.07 25.98 16.25
N LEU A 188 8.47 25.07 17.15
CA LEU A 188 8.85 25.39 18.52
C LEU A 188 10.21 26.09 18.57
N ALA A 189 11.17 25.67 17.74
CA ALA A 189 12.47 26.32 17.64
C ALA A 189 12.32 27.76 17.13
N ILE A 190 11.51 27.97 16.09
CA ILE A 190 11.18 29.30 15.56
C ILE A 190 10.48 30.15 16.64
N ALA A 191 9.43 29.61 17.27
CA ALA A 191 8.70 30.34 18.31
C ALA A 191 9.58 30.69 19.51
N ARG A 192 10.47 29.78 19.94
CA ARG A 192 11.46 30.06 21.01
C ARG A 192 12.42 31.16 20.58
N ALA A 193 12.97 31.07 19.37
CA ALA A 193 13.86 32.11 18.85
C ALA A 193 13.15 33.47 18.80
N GLU A 194 11.93 33.53 18.26
CA GLU A 194 11.13 34.77 18.20
C GLU A 194 10.77 35.33 19.57
N ALA A 195 10.41 34.47 20.54
CA ALA A 195 10.11 34.90 21.90
C ALA A 195 11.33 35.46 22.64
N THR A 196 12.54 34.95 22.33
CA THR A 196 13.75 35.34 23.06
C THR A 196 14.53 36.48 22.37
N LYS A 197 14.29 36.73 21.07
CA LYS A 197 14.88 37.84 20.31
C LYS A 197 14.76 39.22 21.00
N PRO A 198 13.61 39.64 21.55
CA PRO A 198 13.47 40.97 22.15
C PRO A 198 14.34 41.16 23.40
N GLU A 199 14.44 40.14 24.26
CA GLU A 199 15.26 40.19 25.47
C GLU A 199 16.76 40.20 25.12
N LEU A 200 17.17 39.36 24.18
CA LEU A 200 18.52 39.35 23.64
C LEU A 200 18.91 40.73 23.08
N HIS A 201 18.05 41.29 22.22
CA HIS A 201 18.24 42.59 21.62
C HIS A 201 18.43 43.69 22.67
N LYS A 202 17.55 43.72 23.68
CA LYS A 202 17.63 44.68 24.77
C LYS A 202 18.95 44.57 25.53
N ARG A 203 19.36 43.36 25.91
CA ARG A 203 20.62 43.11 26.63
C ARG A 203 21.85 43.54 25.83
N VAL A 204 21.90 43.18 24.54
CA VAL A 204 23.01 43.59 23.67
C VAL A 204 23.07 45.11 23.57
N GLN A 205 21.93 45.77 23.36
CA GLN A 205 21.85 47.22 23.30
C GLN A 205 22.31 47.90 24.61
N GLU A 206 21.91 47.37 25.77
CA GLU A 206 22.35 47.91 27.06
C GLU A 206 23.88 47.80 27.23
N MET A 207 24.47 46.65 26.87
CA MET A 207 25.92 46.44 26.96
C MET A 207 26.73 47.34 26.01
N VAL A 208 26.34 47.42 24.74
CA VAL A 208 27.11 48.19 23.76
C VAL A 208 27.04 49.70 24.01
N VAL A 209 25.89 50.22 24.43
CA VAL A 209 25.70 51.66 24.73
C VAL A 209 26.44 52.04 26.02
N ALA A 210 26.60 51.11 26.97
CA ALA A 210 27.42 51.32 28.15
C ALA A 210 28.92 51.47 27.83
N VAL A 211 29.40 50.82 26.76
CA VAL A 211 30.82 50.88 26.35
C VAL A 211 31.07 51.98 25.32
N ALA A 212 30.24 52.06 24.27
CA ALA A 212 30.35 53.03 23.19
C ALA A 212 29.32 54.15 23.40
N ALA A 213 29.71 55.21 24.11
CA ALA A 213 28.83 56.33 24.43
C ALA A 213 28.33 57.11 23.20
N ASP A 214 28.97 56.94 22.03
CA ASP A 214 28.55 57.51 20.75
C ASP A 214 27.43 56.72 20.06
N TRP A 215 27.14 55.49 20.51
CA TRP A 215 26.08 54.65 19.98
C TRP A 215 24.74 54.96 20.66
N ASN A 216 23.63 54.81 19.93
CA ASN A 216 22.28 55.10 20.41
C ASN A 216 21.41 53.83 20.46
N SER A 217 21.37 53.07 19.37
CA SER A 217 20.56 51.86 19.25
C SER A 217 21.23 50.86 18.31
N ILE A 218 20.79 49.60 18.41
CA ILE A 218 21.17 48.52 17.50
C ILE A 218 19.89 47.93 16.91
N ASP A 219 19.99 47.41 15.69
CA ASP A 219 19.00 46.52 15.09
C ASP A 219 19.67 45.18 14.77
N LEU A 220 19.08 44.08 15.26
CA LEU A 220 19.55 42.70 15.05
C LEU A 220 18.57 41.88 14.17
N THR A 221 17.60 42.52 13.52
CA THR A 221 16.53 41.83 12.77
C THR A 221 16.95 41.41 11.35
N GLY A 222 17.92 42.11 10.76
CA GLY A 222 18.45 41.85 9.43
C GLY A 222 19.48 40.71 9.37
N GLU A 223 20.02 40.48 8.17
CA GLU A 223 21.14 39.55 7.95
C GLU A 223 22.42 40.06 8.63
N HIS A 224 22.62 41.37 8.62
CA HIS A 224 23.71 42.07 9.28
C HIS A 224 23.17 42.98 10.39
N PRO A 225 23.80 43.00 11.58
CA PRO A 225 23.48 43.99 12.60
C PRO A 225 23.70 45.42 12.10
N VAL A 226 22.79 46.33 12.45
CA VAL A 226 22.90 47.76 12.14
C VAL A 226 23.05 48.54 13.44
N VAL A 227 24.00 49.45 13.48
CA VAL A 227 24.23 50.35 14.61
C VAL A 227 23.80 51.76 14.23
N THR A 228 22.94 52.36 15.05
CA THR A 228 22.57 53.77 14.94
C THR A 228 23.40 54.58 15.93
N TYR A 229 24.16 55.54 15.41
CA TYR A 229 24.92 56.50 16.21
C TYR A 229 24.04 57.65 16.73
N LYS A 230 24.49 58.37 17.75
CA LYS A 230 23.77 59.54 18.31
C LYS A 230 23.53 60.68 17.32
N ASN A 231 24.29 60.74 16.23
CA ASN A 231 24.09 61.68 15.13
C ASN A 231 23.08 61.18 14.08
N ALA A 232 22.34 60.10 14.37
CA ALA A 232 21.37 59.44 13.49
C ALA A 232 21.97 58.80 12.22
N VAL A 233 23.29 58.58 12.18
CA VAL A 233 23.92 57.79 11.13
C VAL A 233 23.75 56.31 11.45
N GLU A 234 23.30 55.54 10.47
CA GLU A 234 23.18 54.08 10.56
C GLU A 234 24.31 53.42 9.77
N VAL A 235 24.94 52.41 10.39
CA VAL A 235 26.09 51.71 9.83
C VAL A 235 25.93 50.21 10.08
N GLU A 236 26.04 49.40 9.02
CA GLU A 236 26.07 47.94 9.14
C GLU A 236 27.39 47.47 9.76
N ASP A 237 27.37 46.31 10.41
CA ASP A 237 28.53 45.74 11.10
C ASP A 237 29.78 45.59 10.22
N THR A 238 29.59 45.34 8.92
CA THR A 238 30.65 45.21 7.92
C THR A 238 31.44 46.50 7.70
N PHE A 239 30.83 47.66 7.97
CA PHE A 239 31.44 48.98 7.84
C PHE A 239 31.91 49.57 9.18
N LEU A 240 31.69 48.86 10.30
CA LEU A 240 32.22 49.26 11.59
C LEU A 240 33.74 49.15 11.63
N SER A 241 34.36 49.97 12.48
CA SER A 241 35.77 49.75 12.85
C SER A 241 35.94 48.38 13.49
N GLU A 242 37.16 47.84 13.43
CA GLU A 242 37.46 46.54 14.02
C GLU A 242 37.13 46.48 15.52
N GLY A 243 37.41 47.56 16.26
CA GLY A 243 37.01 47.72 17.66
C GLY A 243 35.49 47.72 17.85
N GLY A 244 34.75 48.49 17.04
CA GLY A 244 33.28 48.54 17.13
C GLY A 244 32.63 47.19 16.83
N ARG A 245 33.11 46.51 15.79
CA ARG A 245 32.66 45.16 15.43
C ARG A 245 32.98 44.15 16.53
N THR A 246 34.18 44.21 17.12
CA THR A 246 34.58 43.30 18.19
C THR A 246 33.73 43.50 19.46
N LEU A 247 33.44 44.77 19.83
CA LEU A 247 32.54 45.09 20.94
C LEU A 247 31.14 44.50 20.72
N LEU A 248 30.56 44.72 19.54
CA LEU A 248 29.23 44.23 19.19
C LEU A 248 29.12 42.72 19.34
N TYR A 249 30.01 41.97 18.68
CA TYR A 249 29.97 40.52 18.70
C TYR A 249 30.31 39.93 20.08
N THR A 250 31.16 40.60 20.85
CA THR A 250 31.45 40.20 22.24
C THR A 250 30.21 40.38 23.12
N ALA A 251 29.52 41.52 23.03
CA ALA A 251 28.28 41.76 23.75
C ALA A 251 27.18 40.76 23.37
N MET A 252 27.04 40.41 22.07
CA MET A 252 26.12 39.37 21.62
C MET A 252 26.42 38.01 22.25
N ARG A 253 27.69 37.59 22.27
CA ARG A 253 28.09 36.31 22.87
C ARG A 253 27.79 36.28 24.36
N ILE A 254 28.08 37.35 25.10
CA ILE A 254 27.78 37.46 26.52
C ILE A 254 26.25 37.40 26.75
N ALA A 255 25.46 38.13 25.94
CA ALA A 255 24.01 38.15 26.07
C ALA A 255 23.38 36.77 25.86
N ILE A 256 23.82 36.04 24.84
CA ILE A 256 23.37 34.66 24.56
C ILE A 256 23.72 33.75 25.75
N MET A 257 24.96 33.87 26.24
CA MET A 257 25.45 33.05 27.33
C MET A 257 24.62 33.25 28.61
N GLN A 258 24.32 34.50 28.97
CA GLN A 258 23.45 34.84 30.09
C GLN A 258 21.99 34.44 29.90
N GLN A 259 21.53 34.33 28.66
CA GLN A 259 20.17 33.88 28.37
C GLN A 259 20.05 32.37 28.58
N GLU A 260 21.03 31.60 28.09
CA GLU A 260 21.06 30.15 28.30
C GLU A 260 21.17 29.78 29.78
N ALA A 261 21.87 30.61 30.54
CA ALA A 261 22.00 30.49 31.98
C ALA A 261 20.74 30.72 32.81
N GLN A 262 19.76 31.44 32.27
CA GLN A 262 18.49 31.64 32.95
C GLN A 262 17.67 30.34 33.02
N ASP A 263 17.97 29.33 32.20
CA ASP A 263 17.35 28.01 32.32
C ASP A 263 17.85 27.31 33.60
N PRO A 264 16.97 27.03 34.58
CA PRO A 264 17.37 26.38 35.83
C PRO A 264 17.98 24.98 35.64
N LYS A 265 17.83 24.38 34.46
CA LYS A 265 18.40 23.08 34.10
C LYS A 265 19.75 23.20 33.39
N ALA A 266 20.13 24.39 32.93
CA ALA A 266 21.39 24.63 32.26
C ALA A 266 22.52 24.82 33.27
N ALA A 267 23.70 24.31 32.96
CA ALA A 267 24.90 24.58 33.73
C ALA A 267 25.44 25.97 33.37
N ALA A 268 25.79 26.77 34.38
CA ALA A 268 26.51 28.02 34.21
C ALA A 268 27.95 27.74 33.73
N LEU A 269 28.16 27.73 32.41
CA LEU A 269 29.47 27.46 31.81
C LEU A 269 30.37 28.70 31.88
N PRO A 270 31.70 28.53 32.10
CA PRO A 270 32.62 29.65 32.04
C PRO A 270 32.78 30.18 30.61
N LEU A 271 32.91 31.51 30.46
CA LEU A 271 33.24 32.17 29.20
C LEU A 271 34.76 32.35 29.09
N LEU A 272 35.36 31.77 28.06
CA LEU A 272 36.79 31.93 27.77
C LEU A 272 36.97 32.99 26.68
N CYS A 273 37.73 34.03 27.00
CA CYS A 273 37.91 35.22 26.19
C CYS A 273 39.39 35.38 25.83
N ASP A 274 39.75 35.13 24.58
CA ASP A 274 41.12 35.36 24.07
C ASP A 274 41.21 36.73 23.41
N ASP A 275 41.73 37.72 24.16
CA ASP A 275 41.92 39.11 23.74
C ASP A 275 40.71 39.79 23.03
N PRO A 276 39.47 39.67 23.53
CA PRO A 276 38.29 40.24 22.85
C PRO A 276 38.25 41.77 22.83
N LEU A 277 39.17 42.46 23.52
CA LEU A 277 39.21 43.93 23.58
C LEU A 277 40.42 44.51 22.84
N LEU A 278 41.15 43.70 22.08
CA LEU A 278 42.43 44.06 21.47
C LEU A 278 42.42 45.37 20.67
N HIS A 279 41.31 45.63 19.97
CA HIS A 279 41.13 46.73 19.02
C HIS A 279 40.35 47.92 19.59
N LEU A 280 40.05 47.93 20.90
CA LEU A 280 39.42 49.07 21.55
C LEU A 280 40.44 50.12 21.94
N ASP A 281 40.00 51.37 21.95
CA ASP A 281 40.72 52.48 22.58
C ASP A 281 40.69 52.37 24.11
N ASP A 282 41.56 53.11 24.80
CA ASP A 282 41.73 53.02 26.25
C ASP A 282 40.43 53.31 27.01
N GLU A 283 39.67 54.33 26.58
CA GLU A 283 38.42 54.71 27.23
C GLU A 283 37.38 53.59 27.11
N ARG A 284 37.19 53.05 25.90
CA ARG A 284 36.28 51.93 25.68
C ARG A 284 36.74 50.65 26.36
N THR A 285 38.05 50.41 26.48
CA THR A 285 38.60 49.24 27.17
C THR A 285 38.20 49.24 28.64
N VAL A 286 38.31 50.39 29.32
CA VAL A 286 37.86 50.55 30.72
C VAL A 286 36.37 50.26 30.86
N GLN A 287 35.53 50.80 29.97
CA GLN A 287 34.08 50.55 30.05
C GLN A 287 33.72 49.11 29.70
N ALA A 288 34.44 48.48 28.77
CA ALA A 288 34.24 47.08 28.42
C ALA A 288 34.57 46.15 29.59
N PHE A 289 35.65 46.41 30.35
CA PHE A 289 35.94 45.65 31.57
C PHE A 289 34.87 45.81 32.64
N ARG A 290 34.30 47.02 32.80
CA ARG A 290 33.17 47.24 33.73
C ARG A 290 31.96 46.43 33.29
N MET A 291 31.60 46.53 32.02
CA MET A 291 30.50 45.75 31.43
C MET A 291 30.71 44.25 31.64
N MET A 292 31.89 43.71 31.32
CA MET A 292 32.21 42.30 31.52
C MET A 292 32.13 41.88 32.99
N ARG A 293 32.67 42.69 33.91
CA ARG A 293 32.58 42.41 35.35
C ARG A 293 31.14 42.35 35.82
N ASP A 294 30.31 43.29 35.37
CA ASP A 294 28.89 43.32 35.74
C ASP A 294 28.15 42.12 35.13
N GLN A 295 28.57 41.66 33.94
CA GLN A 295 28.01 40.47 33.30
C GLN A 295 28.56 39.13 33.85
N ALA A 296 29.62 39.15 34.66
CA ALA A 296 30.17 37.96 35.32
C ALA A 296 29.29 37.49 36.50
N GLU A 297 28.23 38.24 36.85
CA GLU A 297 27.21 37.77 37.77
C GLU A 297 26.42 36.62 37.12
N GLY A 298 26.66 35.40 37.60
CA GLY A 298 26.05 34.16 37.09
C GLY A 298 27.03 33.22 36.40
N HIS A 299 28.15 33.72 35.86
CA HIS A 299 29.15 32.94 35.12
C HIS A 299 30.57 33.44 35.32
N GLN A 300 31.53 32.51 35.36
CA GLN A 300 32.92 32.90 35.35
C GLN A 300 33.33 33.40 33.96
N ILE A 301 33.95 34.58 33.89
CA ILE A 301 34.61 35.07 32.67
C ILE A 301 36.12 34.95 32.90
N ILE A 302 36.80 34.23 32.02
CA ILE A 302 38.26 34.05 32.03
C ILE A 302 38.82 34.77 30.81
N TYR A 303 39.61 35.81 31.06
CA TYR A 303 40.19 36.68 30.05
C TYR A 303 41.68 36.37 29.89
N PHE A 304 42.10 36.07 28.66
CA PHE A 304 43.49 35.85 28.28
C PHE A 304 43.97 37.06 27.49
N THR A 305 45.18 37.52 27.80
CA THR A 305 45.83 38.61 27.08
C THR A 305 47.34 38.54 27.15
N CYS A 306 47.98 39.02 26.10
CA CYS A 306 49.42 39.25 26.06
C CYS A 306 49.80 40.71 26.35
N LYS A 307 48.83 41.62 26.53
CA LYS A 307 49.06 43.04 26.75
C LYS A 307 49.23 43.35 28.23
N THR A 308 50.39 43.88 28.60
CA THR A 308 50.66 44.32 29.98
C THR A 308 49.75 45.46 30.39
N GLU A 309 49.38 46.35 29.47
CA GLU A 309 48.47 47.47 29.75
C GLU A 309 47.08 46.99 30.17
N ILE A 310 46.60 45.89 29.59
CA ILE A 310 45.30 45.30 29.94
C ILE A 310 45.38 44.62 31.32
N ARG A 311 46.49 43.91 31.60
CA ARG A 311 46.74 43.32 32.92
C ARG A 311 46.77 44.41 34.01
N ASP A 312 47.53 45.47 33.80
CA ASP A 312 47.70 46.54 34.77
C ASP A 312 46.35 47.25 35.04
N LEU A 313 45.55 47.47 33.98
CA LEU A 313 44.18 47.97 34.11
C LEU A 313 43.28 47.02 34.93
N ALA A 314 43.38 45.71 34.71
CA ALA A 314 42.61 44.73 35.47
C ALA A 314 42.96 44.77 36.97
N GLU A 315 44.24 44.92 37.32
CA GLU A 315 44.68 45.09 38.71
C GLU A 315 44.14 46.38 39.34
N GLU A 316 44.20 47.51 38.63
CA GLU A 316 43.63 48.78 39.07
C GLU A 316 42.12 48.67 39.33
N MET A 317 41.43 47.89 38.51
CA MET A 317 40.00 47.61 38.63
C MET A 317 39.66 46.51 39.66
N GLN A 318 40.64 45.99 40.39
CA GLN A 318 40.51 44.91 41.37
C GLN A 318 39.95 43.61 40.79
N ILE A 319 40.21 43.34 39.51
CA ILE A 319 39.90 42.07 38.86
C ILE A 319 41.03 41.09 39.17
N PRO A 320 40.74 39.83 39.57
CA PRO A 320 41.79 38.84 39.85
C PRO A 320 42.66 38.56 38.62
N VAL A 321 43.98 38.74 38.76
CA VAL A 321 44.99 38.48 37.73
C VAL A 321 45.84 37.27 38.13
N ILE A 322 46.14 36.41 37.15
CA ILE A 322 47.03 35.26 37.32
C ILE A 322 48.09 35.32 36.21
N ASP A 323 49.35 35.47 36.60
CA ASP A 323 50.48 35.34 35.68
C ASP A 323 50.83 33.85 35.51
N ILE A 324 50.99 33.41 34.26
CA ILE A 324 51.33 32.02 33.87
C ILE A 324 52.72 31.99 33.25
#